data_AF-A0A5E4RF30-F1
#
_entry.id   AF-A0A5E4RF30-F1
#
_cell.length_a   1.000
_cell.length_b   1.000
_cell.length_c   1.000
_cell.angle_alpha   90.00
_cell.angle_beta   90.00
_cell.angle_gamma   90.00
#
_symmetry.space_group_name_H-M   'P 1'
#
loop_
_entity.id
_entity.type
_entity.pdbx_description
1 polymer ?
#
loop_
_entity_poly.entity_id
_entity_poly.type
_entity_poly.pdbx_seq_one_letter_code
_entity_poly.pdbx_strand_id
1 'polypeptide(L)'
;MNTARRATVIFGLQGYVARKDHYKHERAAAQASLRRVSIAFRVSVSASAASFCVTLGALLTLAAGRQPAGNLVVFCVVESLLSIGSIAASFLLNHQAGVVTARLKHADRRLARARRRLLELQTLSFREI
;
A
#
# COMPACT_ATOMS: atom_id res chain seq x y z
N MET A 1 46.91 -11.11 19.28
CA MET A 1 45.61 -10.53 18.87
C MET A 1 44.53 -11.55 19.19
N ASN A 2 43.52 -11.17 19.99
CA ASN A 2 42.68 -12.13 20.72
C ASN A 2 41.64 -12.79 19.79
N THR A 3 41.72 -14.11 19.59
CA THR A 3 40.78 -14.91 18.78
C THR A 3 39.32 -14.72 19.20
N ALA A 4 39.09 -14.48 20.50
CA ALA A 4 37.79 -14.14 21.07
C ALA A 4 37.19 -12.83 20.52
N ARG A 5 38.03 -11.84 20.17
CA ARG A 5 37.60 -10.54 19.62
C ARG A 5 37.20 -10.66 18.15
N ARG A 6 37.92 -11.47 17.36
CA ARG A 6 37.53 -11.78 15.97
C ARG A 6 36.21 -12.54 15.89
N ALA A 7 36.01 -13.52 16.77
CA ALA A 7 34.76 -14.28 16.82
C ALA A 7 33.54 -13.38 17.11
N THR A 8 33.66 -12.47 18.08
CA THR A 8 32.57 -11.54 18.43
C THR A 8 32.20 -10.58 17.29
N VAL A 9 33.18 -10.11 16.51
CA VAL A 9 32.93 -9.25 15.33
C VAL A 9 32.20 -10.03 14.22
N ILE A 10 32.62 -11.27 13.94
CA ILE A 10 32.00 -12.12 12.90
C ILE A 10 30.57 -12.52 13.28
N PHE A 11 30.33 -12.94 14.53
CA PHE A 11 28.98 -13.25 15.02
C PHE A 11 28.07 -12.02 15.04
N GLY A 12 28.61 -10.84 15.39
CA GLY A 12 27.90 -9.57 15.29
C GLY A 12 27.47 -9.27 13.85
N LEU A 13 28.37 -9.42 12.88
CA LEU A 13 28.11 -9.23 11.46
C LEU A 13 26.99 -10.14 10.93
N GLN A 14 27.01 -11.44 11.25
CA GLN A 14 25.95 -12.38 10.86
C GLN A 14 24.58 -11.98 11.42
N GLY A 15 24.51 -11.58 12.70
CA GLY A 15 23.26 -11.08 13.30
C GLY A 15 22.71 -9.83 12.61
N TYR A 16 23.60 -8.93 12.18
CA TYR A 16 23.20 -7.73 11.43
C TYR A 16 22.80 -8.03 9.98
N VAL A 17 23.38 -9.02 9.32
CA VAL A 17 22.94 -9.50 8.00
C VAL A 17 21.54 -10.11 8.07
N ALA A 18 21.27 -10.97 9.05
CA ALA A 18 19.94 -11.55 9.25
C ALA A 18 18.86 -10.47 9.49
N ARG A 19 19.19 -9.45 10.31
CA ARG A 19 18.31 -8.29 10.50
C ARG A 19 18.08 -7.50 9.20
N LYS A 20 19.11 -7.31 8.37
CA LYS A 20 18.99 -6.63 7.07
C LYS A 20 18.02 -7.37 6.15
N ASP A 21 18.11 -8.68 6.08
CA ASP A 21 17.25 -9.48 5.18
C ASP A 21 15.81 -9.57 5.70
N HIS A 22 15.62 -9.61 7.02
CA HIS A 22 14.29 -9.44 7.63
C HIS A 22 13.62 -8.12 7.20
N TYR A 23 14.32 -6.98 7.31
CA TYR A 23 13.77 -5.68 6.87
C TYR A 23 13.52 -5.59 5.36
N LYS A 24 14.28 -6.33 4.53
CA LYS A 24 13.99 -6.42 3.09
C LYS A 24 12.68 -7.17 2.84
N HIS A 25 12.43 -8.27 3.54
CA HIS A 25 11.18 -9.00 3.42
C HIS A 25 9.98 -8.18 3.88
N GLU A 26 10.11 -7.45 4.99
CA GLU A 26 9.05 -6.51 5.43
C GLU A 26 8.76 -5.43 4.37
N ARG A 27 9.80 -4.89 3.72
CA ARG A 27 9.63 -3.92 2.63
C ARG A 27 8.92 -4.54 1.44
N ALA A 28 9.29 -5.75 1.02
CA ALA A 28 8.63 -6.45 -0.09
C ALA A 28 7.15 -6.73 0.21
N ALA A 29 6.82 -7.16 1.43
CA ALA A 29 5.45 -7.38 1.86
C ALA A 29 4.62 -6.08 1.87
N ALA A 30 5.22 -4.97 2.33
CA ALA A 30 4.57 -3.66 2.31
C ALA A 30 4.37 -3.11 0.89
N GLN A 31 5.28 -3.39 -0.05
CA GLN A 31 5.08 -3.05 -1.47
C GLN A 31 3.96 -3.88 -2.11
N ALA A 32 3.89 -5.17 -1.79
CA ALA A 32 2.82 -6.03 -2.28
C ALA A 32 1.44 -5.58 -1.78
N SER A 33 1.33 -5.16 -0.51
CA SER A 33 0.08 -4.61 0.02
C SER A 33 -0.30 -3.28 -0.61
N LEU A 34 0.65 -2.36 -0.86
CA LEU A 34 0.38 -1.13 -1.62
C LEU A 34 -0.13 -1.41 -3.03
N ARG A 35 0.45 -2.39 -3.73
CA ARG A 35 -0.04 -2.79 -5.06
C ARG A 35 -1.49 -3.25 -5.00
N ARG A 36 -1.86 -4.07 -4.02
CA ARG A 36 -3.26 -4.52 -3.84
C ARG A 36 -4.20 -3.35 -3.57
N VAL A 37 -3.81 -2.41 -2.71
CA VAL A 37 -4.61 -1.19 -2.44
C VAL A 37 -4.74 -0.33 -3.70
N SER A 38 -3.68 -0.17 -4.49
CA SER A 38 -3.75 0.59 -5.75
C SER A 38 -4.64 -0.07 -6.80
N ILE A 39 -4.65 -1.41 -6.88
CA ILE A 39 -5.52 -2.16 -7.78
C ILE A 39 -6.97 -1.99 -7.32
N ALA A 40 -7.25 -2.16 -6.02
CA ALA A 40 -8.58 -1.96 -5.46
C ALA A 40 -9.09 -0.53 -5.70
N PHE A 41 -8.24 0.48 -5.55
CA PHE A 41 -8.58 1.88 -5.86
C PHE A 41 -8.90 2.08 -7.35
N ARG A 42 -8.09 1.53 -8.26
CA ARG A 42 -8.36 1.59 -9.71
C ARG A 42 -9.68 0.92 -10.08
N VAL A 43 -9.94 -0.27 -9.54
CA VAL A 43 -11.21 -0.99 -9.76
C VAL A 43 -12.38 -0.17 -9.24
N SER A 44 -12.25 0.43 -8.05
CA SER A 44 -13.28 1.32 -7.48
C SER A 44 -13.55 2.52 -8.40
N VAL A 45 -12.51 3.20 -8.89
CA VAL A 45 -12.67 4.36 -9.80
C VAL A 45 -13.32 3.95 -11.11
N SER A 46 -12.92 2.82 -11.71
CA SER A 46 -13.53 2.29 -12.93
C SER A 46 -15.01 1.91 -12.72
N ALA A 47 -15.35 1.31 -11.59
CA ALA A 47 -16.72 0.99 -11.23
C ALA A 47 -17.58 2.26 -11.07
N SER A 48 -17.06 3.29 -10.39
CA SER A 48 -17.75 4.58 -10.26
C SER A 48 -17.96 5.27 -11.61
N ALA A 49 -16.97 5.21 -12.51
CA ALA A 49 -17.09 5.77 -13.86
C ALA A 49 -18.14 5.03 -14.70
N ALA A 50 -18.22 3.70 -14.58
CA ALA A 50 -19.25 2.91 -15.23
C ALA A 50 -20.65 3.25 -14.69
N SER A 51 -20.82 3.35 -13.37
CA SER A 51 -22.07 3.83 -12.74
C SER A 51 -22.47 5.21 -13.24
N PHE A 52 -21.52 6.13 -13.36
CA PHE A 52 -21.76 7.48 -13.89
C PHE A 52 -22.26 7.47 -15.34
N CYS A 53 -21.67 6.66 -16.20
CA CYS A 53 -22.14 6.52 -17.59
C CYS A 53 -23.56 5.95 -17.67
N VAL A 54 -23.88 4.95 -16.83
CA VAL A 54 -25.22 4.34 -16.78
C VAL A 54 -26.25 5.35 -16.25
N THR A 55 -25.92 6.09 -15.19
CA THR A 55 -26.79 7.15 -14.64
C THR A 55 -27.05 8.27 -15.62
N LEU A 56 -26.02 8.73 -16.32
CA LEU A 56 -26.15 9.76 -17.35
C LEU A 56 -27.01 9.27 -18.53
N GLY A 57 -26.85 8.02 -18.95
CA GLY A 57 -27.71 7.38 -19.95
C GLY A 57 -29.17 7.33 -19.52
N ALA A 58 -29.45 6.93 -18.27
CA ALA A 58 -30.80 6.89 -17.71
C ALA A 58 -31.45 8.29 -17.67
N LEU A 59 -30.70 9.32 -17.26
CA LEU A 59 -31.12 10.72 -17.25
C LEU A 59 -31.49 11.23 -18.65
N LEU A 60 -30.66 10.95 -19.66
CA LEU A 60 -30.93 11.34 -21.05
C LEU A 60 -32.19 10.64 -21.60
N THR A 61 -32.39 9.38 -21.25
CA THR A 61 -33.56 8.60 -21.67
C THR A 61 -34.86 9.13 -21.04
N LEU A 62 -34.77 9.62 -19.79
CA LEU A 62 -35.86 10.32 -19.11
C LEU A 62 -36.17 11.68 -19.76
N ALA A 63 -35.14 12.48 -20.03
CA ALA A 63 -35.30 13.78 -20.70
C ALA A 63 -35.97 13.64 -22.09
N ALA A 64 -35.75 12.50 -22.75
CA ALA A 64 -36.40 12.13 -24.01
C ALA A 64 -37.83 11.58 -23.85
N GLY A 65 -38.39 11.51 -22.63
CA GLY A 65 -39.76 11.05 -22.35
C GLY A 65 -40.00 9.56 -22.58
N ARG A 66 -38.94 8.75 -22.68
CA ARG A 66 -39.03 7.33 -23.10
C ARG A 66 -39.19 6.33 -21.96
N GLN A 67 -39.22 6.76 -20.70
CA GLN A 67 -39.33 5.85 -19.55
C GLN A 67 -40.32 6.32 -18.48
N PRO A 68 -41.03 5.37 -17.82
CA PRO A 68 -41.92 5.68 -16.71
C PRO A 68 -41.12 6.12 -15.46
N ALA A 69 -41.59 7.18 -14.80
CA ALA A 69 -40.90 7.81 -13.66
C ALA A 69 -40.61 6.86 -12.49
N GLY A 70 -41.43 5.82 -12.28
CA GLY A 70 -41.23 4.83 -11.20
C GLY A 70 -39.91 4.05 -11.31
N ASN A 71 -39.50 3.65 -12.52
CA ASN A 71 -38.25 2.91 -12.73
C ASN A 71 -37.01 3.78 -12.44
N LEU A 72 -37.12 5.09 -12.66
CA LEU A 72 -36.05 6.05 -12.37
C LEU A 72 -35.89 6.31 -10.88
N VAL A 73 -36.99 6.35 -10.12
CA VAL A 73 -36.89 6.49 -8.65
C VAL A 73 -36.13 5.30 -8.07
N VAL A 74 -36.46 4.07 -8.49
CA VAL A 74 -35.74 2.87 -8.06
C VAL A 74 -34.27 2.94 -8.47
N PHE A 75 -33.99 3.33 -9.71
CA PHE A 75 -32.62 3.47 -10.21
C PHE A 75 -31.81 4.52 -9.43
N CYS A 76 -32.37 5.70 -9.15
CA CYS A 76 -31.74 6.74 -8.34
C CYS A 76 -31.51 6.31 -6.88
N VAL A 77 -32.42 5.55 -6.29
CA VAL A 77 -32.25 4.99 -4.93
C VAL A 77 -31.11 3.97 -4.90
N VAL A 78 -31.03 3.08 -5.89
CA VAL A 78 -29.94 2.10 -5.98
C VAL A 78 -28.60 2.78 -6.21
N GLU A 79 -28.54 3.76 -7.11
CA GLU A 79 -27.31 4.52 -7.40
C GLU A 79 -26.85 5.38 -6.23
N SER A 80 -27.78 6.00 -5.49
CA SER A 80 -27.41 6.73 -4.27
C SER A 80 -26.83 5.80 -3.20
N LEU A 81 -27.40 4.61 -2.98
CA LEU A 81 -26.82 3.60 -2.08
C LEU A 81 -25.42 3.13 -2.53
N LEU A 82 -25.25 2.86 -3.83
CA LEU A 82 -23.96 2.47 -4.40
C LEU A 82 -22.91 3.60 -4.27
N SER A 83 -23.32 4.85 -4.49
CA SER A 83 -22.43 6.02 -4.36
C SER A 83 -21.93 6.20 -2.92
N ILE A 84 -22.80 6.03 -1.92
CA ILE A 84 -22.43 6.07 -0.50
C ILE A 84 -21.44 4.96 -0.18
N GLY A 85 -21.71 3.73 -0.66
CA GLY A 85 -20.79 2.60 -0.51
C GLY A 85 -19.42 2.87 -1.16
N SER A 86 -19.39 3.48 -2.34
CA SER A 86 -18.18 3.84 -3.06
C SER A 86 -17.37 4.93 -2.33
N ILE A 87 -18.04 5.92 -1.74
CA ILE A 87 -17.39 6.97 -0.92
C ILE A 87 -16.76 6.33 0.32
N ALA A 88 -17.50 5.48 1.03
CA ALA A 88 -16.98 4.78 2.21
C ALA A 88 -15.78 3.87 1.87
N ALA A 89 -15.86 3.12 0.77
CA ALA A 89 -14.76 2.30 0.27
C ALA A 89 -13.53 3.16 -0.09
N SER A 90 -13.74 4.30 -0.73
CA SER A 90 -12.67 5.24 -1.09
C SER A 90 -11.97 5.80 0.16
N PHE A 91 -12.72 6.16 1.20
CA PHE A 91 -12.16 6.59 2.48
C PHE A 91 -11.34 5.50 3.15
N LEU A 92 -11.86 4.26 3.21
CA LEU A 92 -11.16 3.12 3.80
C LEU A 92 -9.87 2.79 3.04
N LEU A 93 -9.92 2.77 1.70
CA LEU A 93 -8.74 2.52 0.86
C LEU A 93 -7.70 3.63 1.01
N ASN A 94 -8.12 4.89 1.09
CA ASN A 94 -7.23 6.03 1.30
C ASN A 94 -6.56 5.98 2.70
N HIS A 95 -7.34 5.66 3.73
CA HIS A 95 -6.80 5.48 5.08
C HIS A 95 -5.80 4.32 5.14
N GLN A 96 -6.13 3.17 4.53
CA GLN A 96 -5.20 2.03 4.45
C GLN A 96 -3.93 2.39 3.66
N ALA A 97 -4.04 3.12 2.56
CA ALA A 97 -2.88 3.60 1.80
C ALA A 97 -1.97 4.49 2.67
N GLY A 98 -2.53 5.38 3.48
CA GLY A 98 -1.80 6.21 4.43
C GLY A 98 -1.04 5.39 5.48
N VAL A 99 -1.69 4.39 6.09
CA VAL A 99 -1.05 3.52 7.09
C VAL A 99 0.07 2.69 6.47
N VAL A 100 -0.15 2.13 5.28
CA VAL A 100 0.86 1.28 4.61
C VAL A 100 2.04 2.11 4.12
N THR A 101 1.82 3.32 3.59
CA THR A 101 2.91 4.23 3.19
C THR A 101 3.75 4.68 4.40
N ALA A 102 3.12 4.97 5.54
CA ALA A 102 3.84 5.27 6.78
C ALA A 102 4.70 4.08 7.24
N ARG A 103 4.16 2.86 7.22
CA ARG A 103 4.91 1.63 7.53
C ARG A 103 6.09 1.43 6.58
N LEU A 104 5.90 1.67 5.29
CA LEU A 104 6.96 1.55 4.28
C LEU A 104 8.09 2.56 4.52
N LYS A 105 7.75 3.81 4.85
CA LYS A 105 8.72 4.86 5.20
C LYS A 105 9.52 4.51 6.46
N HIS A 106 8.87 3.91 7.46
CA HIS A 106 9.55 3.42 8.66
C HIS A 106 10.50 2.26 8.37
N ALA A 107 10.07 1.28 7.56
CA ALA A 107 10.89 0.15 7.14
C ALA A 107 12.14 0.62 6.35
N ASP A 108 11.97 1.57 5.41
CA ASP A 108 13.09 2.14 4.66
C ASP A 108 14.10 2.87 5.55
N ARG A 109 13.62 3.65 6.53
CA ARG A 109 14.49 4.31 7.51
C ARG A 109 15.25 3.31 8.38
N ARG A 110 14.65 2.17 8.73
CA ARG A 110 15.31 1.10 9.52
C ARG A 110 16.35 0.37 8.67
N LEU A 111 16.03 0.06 7.41
CA LEU A 111 16.93 -0.60 6.48
C LEU A 111 18.16 0.28 6.16
N ALA A 112 17.97 1.59 5.96
CA ALA A 112 19.07 2.53 5.76
C ALA A 112 20.00 2.60 6.97
N ARG A 113 19.45 2.64 8.20
CA ARG A 113 20.23 2.60 9.45
C ARG A 113 20.99 1.29 9.62
N ALA A 114 20.36 0.16 9.34
CA ALA A 114 20.99 -1.15 9.41
C ALA A 114 22.15 -1.26 8.40
N ARG A 115 21.98 -0.75 7.18
CA ARG A 115 23.07 -0.70 6.17
C ARG A 115 24.25 0.14 6.63
N ARG A 116 24.01 1.35 7.17
CA ARG A 116 25.09 2.22 7.67
C ARG A 116 25.90 1.53 8.79
N ARG A 117 25.21 0.95 9.78
CA ARG A 117 25.89 0.22 10.87
C ARG A 117 26.67 -0.99 10.37
N LEU A 118 26.15 -1.69 9.36
CA LEU A 118 26.83 -2.85 8.78
C LEU A 118 28.10 -2.43 8.03
N LEU A 119 28.07 -1.30 7.31
CA LEU A 119 29.25 -0.71 6.69
C LEU A 119 30.28 -0.24 7.72
N GLU A 120 29.85 0.40 8.82
CA GLU A 120 30.74 0.78 9.94
C GLU A 120 31.40 -0.44 10.59
N LEU A 121 30.66 -1.52 10.80
CA LEU A 121 31.22 -2.76 11.34
C LEU A 121 32.16 -3.45 10.35
N GLN A 122 31.87 -3.39 9.05
CA GLN A 122 32.77 -3.91 8.01
C GLN A 122 34.07 -3.11 7.95
N THR A 123 34.03 -1.78 7.99
CA THR A 123 35.26 -0.95 7.98
C THR A 123 36.10 -1.18 9.23
N LEU A 124 35.48 -1.33 10.39
CA LEU A 124 36.18 -1.72 11.63
C LEU A 124 36.80 -3.11 11.51
N SER A 125 36.07 -4.09 10.96
CA SER A 125 36.60 -5.44 10.76
C SER A 125 37.76 -5.50 9.78
N PHE A 126 37.75 -4.68 8.72
CA PHE A 126 38.84 -4.57 7.74
C PHE A 126 40.09 -3.90 8.33
N ARG A 127 39.92 -2.99 9.29
CA ARG A 127 41.03 -2.30 9.97
C ARG A 127 41.69 -3.16 11.05
N GLU A 128 41.01 -4.21 11.52
CA GLU A 128 41.51 -5.20 12.47
C GLU A 128 42.11 -6.46 11.78
N ILE A 129 42.10 -6.54 10.44
CA ILE A 129 42.79 -7.58 9.65
C ILE A 129 44.14 -7.04 9.22
#